data_AF-E5ET96-F1
#
_entry.id   AF-E5ET96-F1
#
_cell.length_a   1.000
_cell.length_b   1.000
_cell.length_c   1.000
_cell.angle_alpha   90.00
_cell.angle_beta   90.00
_cell.angle_gamma   90.00
#
_symmetry.space_group_name_H-M   'P 1'
#
loop_
_entity.id
_entity.type
_entity.pdbx_description
1 polymer ?
#
loop_
_entity_poly.entity_id
_entity_poly.type
_entity_poly.pdbx_seq_one_letter_code
_entity_poly.pdbx_strand_id
1 'polypeptide(L)'
;FNVAIFGATGAVGETMLEVLQEREFPVDALFLLASERSEGKTYRFNGKTVRVQNVEEFDWSQVHIALFSAGGELSAKWAPIAAEAGVVVIDNTSHFRYDYDIPLVVPEVNPEAIAEFRNRNIIANPNCSTIQMLVALKPIYDAVGIERINVTTYQSVSGAGKAGIDELAGQTAKLLNGYPAETNTFSQQIAFNCIPQIDQFMDNGYTKEEMKMVWETQKIFNDPSIMVNP
;
A
#
# COMPACT_ATOMS: atom_id res chain seq x y z
N PHE A 1 -2.88 0.46 22.64
CA PHE A 1 -3.72 -0.31 21.69
C PHE A 1 -3.00 -1.59 21.31
N ASN A 2 -3.73 -2.69 21.15
CA ASN A 2 -3.18 -3.90 20.52
C ASN A 2 -3.25 -3.77 19.00
N VAL A 3 -2.13 -4.01 18.32
CA VAL A 3 -1.96 -3.79 16.87
C VAL A 3 -1.51 -5.07 16.19
N ALA A 4 -2.10 -5.40 15.05
CA ALA A 4 -1.61 -6.43 14.14
C ALA A 4 -0.99 -5.81 12.87
N ILE A 5 0.07 -6.42 12.35
CA ILE A 5 0.59 -6.16 11.00
C ILE A 5 0.45 -7.43 10.19
N PHE A 6 -0.38 -7.43 9.16
CA PHE A 6 -0.54 -8.56 8.25
C PHE A 6 0.22 -8.33 6.93
N GLY A 7 1.14 -9.25 6.62
CA GLY A 7 2.17 -9.03 5.61
C GLY A 7 3.48 -8.50 6.20
N ALA A 8 3.74 -8.81 7.48
CA ALA A 8 4.88 -8.28 8.24
C ALA A 8 6.27 -8.60 7.65
N THR A 9 6.37 -9.58 6.75
CA THR A 9 7.65 -10.00 6.13
C THR A 9 7.89 -9.40 4.74
N GLY A 10 6.94 -8.61 4.23
CA GLY A 10 7.12 -7.80 3.03
C GLY A 10 7.78 -6.46 3.37
N ALA A 11 8.37 -5.80 2.36
CA ALA A 11 9.06 -4.52 2.55
C ALA A 11 8.18 -3.47 3.27
N VAL A 12 6.91 -3.34 2.87
CA VAL A 12 5.98 -2.40 3.53
C VAL A 12 5.67 -2.80 4.97
N GLY A 13 5.51 -4.10 5.27
CA GLY A 13 5.24 -4.57 6.62
C GLY A 13 6.41 -4.31 7.58
N GLU A 14 7.64 -4.49 7.10
CA GLU A 14 8.86 -4.13 7.84
C GLU A 14 8.92 -2.61 8.08
N THR A 15 8.63 -1.79 7.08
CA THR A 15 8.55 -0.32 7.25
C THR A 15 7.44 0.09 8.20
N MET A 16 6.27 -0.56 8.19
CA MET A 16 5.20 -0.29 9.16
C MET A 16 5.67 -0.55 10.60
N LEU A 17 6.45 -1.61 10.82
CA LEU A 17 7.04 -1.92 12.12
C LEU A 17 8.00 -0.82 12.59
N GLU A 18 8.89 -0.38 11.70
CA GLU A 18 9.86 0.69 11.95
C GLU A 18 9.17 2.00 12.26
N VAL A 19 8.20 2.41 11.44
CA VAL A 19 7.46 3.67 11.62
C VAL A 19 6.63 3.68 12.90
N LEU A 20 6.00 2.55 13.28
CA LEU A 20 5.30 2.46 14.58
C LEU A 20 6.24 2.71 15.75
N GLN A 21 7.48 2.20 15.68
CA GLN A 21 8.50 2.39 16.70
C GLN A 21 9.03 3.83 16.70
N GLU A 22 9.44 4.35 15.54
CA GLU A 22 10.03 5.68 15.39
C GLU A 22 9.06 6.80 15.77
N ARG A 23 7.77 6.61 15.47
CA ARG A 23 6.71 7.57 15.81
C ARG A 23 6.12 7.36 17.20
N GLU A 24 6.72 6.47 17.99
CA GLU A 24 6.29 6.16 19.36
C GLU A 24 4.78 5.86 19.45
N PHE A 25 4.24 5.12 18.47
CA PHE A 25 2.82 4.79 18.46
C PHE A 25 2.47 4.04 19.75
N PRO A 26 1.33 4.34 20.41
CA PRO A 26 0.97 3.77 21.70
C PRO A 26 0.51 2.30 21.59
N VAL A 27 1.43 1.42 21.20
CA VAL A 27 1.27 -0.03 21.10
C VAL A 27 1.43 -0.66 22.48
N ASP A 28 0.45 -1.47 22.87
CA ASP A 28 0.51 -2.32 24.06
C ASP A 28 1.08 -3.70 23.67
N ALA A 29 0.28 -4.49 22.95
CA ALA A 29 0.73 -5.72 22.28
C ALA A 29 0.82 -5.54 20.76
N LEU A 30 1.89 -6.08 20.17
CA LEU A 30 2.11 -6.13 18.72
C LEU A 30 2.09 -7.58 18.21
N PHE A 31 1.31 -7.82 17.16
CA PHE A 31 1.20 -9.12 16.50
C PHE A 31 1.67 -9.01 15.06
N LEU A 32 2.62 -9.85 14.66
CA LEU A 32 3.13 -9.91 13.30
C LEU A 32 2.54 -11.14 12.62
N LEU A 33 1.84 -10.95 11.52
CA LEU A 33 1.10 -11.99 10.82
C LEU A 33 1.59 -12.14 9.39
N ALA A 34 1.71 -13.39 8.95
CA ALA A 34 2.01 -13.75 7.58
C ALA A 34 1.38 -15.11 7.24
N SER A 35 1.64 -15.61 6.03
CA SER A 35 1.35 -17.01 5.69
C SER A 35 2.33 -17.97 6.38
N GLU A 36 1.96 -19.25 6.44
CA GLU A 36 2.77 -20.36 6.98
C GLU A 36 4.24 -20.33 6.51
N ARG A 37 4.50 -19.96 5.25
CA ARG A 37 5.86 -19.89 4.66
C ARG A 37 6.80 -18.94 5.41
N SER A 38 6.26 -17.96 6.12
CA SER A 38 7.01 -16.92 6.82
C SER A 38 6.91 -17.02 8.35
N GLU A 39 6.18 -18.01 8.85
CA GLU A 39 5.99 -18.22 10.28
C GLU A 39 7.32 -18.50 10.99
N GLY A 40 7.42 -18.06 12.25
CA GLY A 40 8.59 -18.32 13.10
C GLY A 40 9.74 -17.34 12.92
N LYS A 41 9.73 -16.51 11.86
CA LYS A 41 10.64 -15.35 11.76
C LYS A 41 10.44 -14.41 12.95
N THR A 42 11.50 -13.70 13.32
CA THR A 42 11.46 -12.78 14.47
C THR A 42 11.96 -11.40 14.07
N TYR A 43 11.33 -10.38 14.63
CA TYR A 43 11.70 -8.98 14.46
C TYR A 43 11.88 -8.32 15.83
N ARG A 44 12.63 -7.21 15.85
CA ARG A 44 12.83 -6.40 17.05
C ARG A 44 11.85 -5.22 17.02
N PHE A 45 11.16 -4.99 18.14
CA PHE A 45 10.25 -3.86 18.31
C PHE A 45 10.29 -3.39 19.77
N ASN A 46 10.64 -2.13 20.01
CA ASN A 46 10.75 -1.53 21.34
C ASN A 46 11.55 -2.38 22.34
N GLY A 47 12.70 -2.90 21.89
CA GLY A 47 13.57 -3.74 22.72
C GLY A 47 13.06 -5.17 22.97
N LYS A 48 11.87 -5.53 22.46
CA LYS A 48 11.29 -6.86 22.53
C LYS A 48 11.50 -7.61 21.22
N THR A 49 11.54 -8.94 21.30
CA THR A 49 11.54 -9.82 20.12
C THR A 49 10.11 -10.28 19.87
N VAL A 50 9.59 -10.02 18.68
CA VAL A 50 8.23 -10.37 18.26
C VAL A 50 8.31 -11.44 17.18
N ARG A 51 7.59 -12.55 17.37
CA ARG A 51 7.57 -13.67 16.43
C ARG A 51 6.42 -13.52 15.45
N VAL A 52 6.68 -13.79 14.17
CA VAL A 52 5.66 -13.88 13.12
C VAL A 52 4.83 -15.14 13.34
N GLN A 53 3.50 -14.97 13.32
CA GLN A 53 2.50 -16.02 13.51
C GLN A 53 1.72 -16.25 12.21
N ASN A 54 1.14 -17.43 12.06
CA ASN A 54 0.27 -17.76 10.95
C ASN A 54 -1.08 -17.04 11.10
N VAL A 55 -1.51 -16.34 10.05
CA VAL A 55 -2.80 -15.63 10.03
C VAL A 55 -4.00 -16.58 10.14
N GLU A 56 -3.88 -17.83 9.67
CA GLU A 56 -4.99 -18.80 9.70
C GLU A 56 -5.35 -19.22 11.14
N GLU A 57 -4.41 -19.11 12.08
CA GLU A 57 -4.58 -19.51 13.48
C GLU A 57 -4.76 -18.31 14.41
N PHE A 58 -4.83 -17.10 13.85
CA PHE A 58 -4.83 -15.87 14.62
C PHE A 58 -6.22 -15.51 15.15
N ASP A 59 -6.30 -15.19 16.45
CA ASP A 59 -7.50 -14.69 17.10
C ASP A 59 -7.57 -13.15 17.00
N TRP A 60 -8.38 -12.67 16.04
CA TRP A 60 -8.55 -11.25 15.78
C TRP A 60 -9.19 -10.46 16.93
N SER A 61 -9.88 -11.11 17.87
CA SER A 61 -10.50 -10.41 19.01
C SER A 61 -9.46 -9.78 19.96
N GLN A 62 -8.19 -10.16 19.83
CA GLN A 62 -7.08 -9.67 20.63
C GLN A 62 -6.59 -8.28 20.21
N VAL A 63 -6.98 -7.77 19.04
CA VAL A 63 -6.44 -6.54 18.45
C VAL A 63 -7.48 -5.46 18.24
N HIS A 64 -7.04 -4.20 18.27
CA HIS A 64 -7.90 -3.05 18.06
C HIS A 64 -7.76 -2.53 16.63
N ILE A 65 -6.52 -2.54 16.11
CA ILE A 65 -6.16 -2.03 14.80
C ILE A 65 -5.32 -3.08 14.08
N ALA A 66 -5.58 -3.28 12.79
CA ALA A 66 -4.74 -4.10 11.94
C ALA A 66 -4.28 -3.35 10.69
N LEU A 67 -2.97 -3.36 10.45
CA LEU A 67 -2.35 -2.78 9.27
C LEU A 67 -2.11 -3.89 8.25
N PHE A 68 -2.75 -3.81 7.09
CA PHE A 68 -2.70 -4.85 6.06
C PHE A 68 -1.83 -4.41 4.89
N SER A 69 -0.89 -5.27 4.49
CA SER A 69 -0.08 -5.11 3.29
C SER A 69 0.34 -6.46 2.70
N ALA A 70 -0.57 -7.43 2.70
CA ALA A 70 -0.32 -8.81 2.26
C ALA A 70 -0.77 -9.10 0.81
N GLY A 71 -1.39 -8.14 0.13
CA GLY A 71 -1.90 -8.28 -1.24
C GLY A 71 -3.43 -8.41 -1.29
N GLY A 72 -4.03 -7.96 -2.40
CA GLY A 72 -5.48 -7.73 -2.49
C GLY A 72 -6.36 -8.96 -2.26
N GLU A 73 -5.94 -10.14 -2.74
CA GLU A 73 -6.68 -11.40 -2.52
C GLU A 73 -6.75 -11.77 -1.04
N LEU A 74 -5.66 -11.56 -0.30
CA LEU A 74 -5.60 -11.82 1.13
C LEU A 74 -6.38 -10.77 1.92
N SER A 75 -6.37 -9.51 1.50
CA SER A 75 -7.22 -8.47 2.10
C SER A 75 -8.70 -8.75 1.89
N ALA A 76 -9.10 -9.24 0.72
CA ALA A 76 -10.47 -9.66 0.43
C ALA A 76 -10.97 -10.76 1.39
N LYS A 77 -10.10 -11.71 1.74
CA LYS A 77 -10.41 -12.79 2.70
C LYS A 77 -10.41 -12.28 4.14
N TRP A 78 -9.31 -11.64 4.56
CA TRP A 78 -9.02 -11.44 5.98
C TRP A 78 -9.55 -10.15 6.57
N ALA A 79 -9.71 -9.09 5.76
CA ALA A 79 -10.18 -7.82 6.30
C ALA A 79 -11.63 -7.91 6.81
N PRO A 80 -12.57 -8.58 6.12
CA PRO A 80 -13.91 -8.79 6.65
C PRO A 80 -13.93 -9.64 7.94
N ILE A 81 -13.08 -10.67 8.03
CA ILE A 81 -12.96 -11.53 9.21
C ILE A 81 -12.49 -10.72 10.42
N ALA A 82 -11.44 -9.90 10.25
CA ALA A 82 -10.95 -9.02 11.30
C ALA A 82 -11.99 -7.96 11.69
N ALA A 83 -12.65 -7.35 10.69
CA ALA A 83 -13.70 -6.35 10.89
C ALA A 83 -14.87 -6.87 11.73
N GLU A 84 -15.35 -8.09 11.46
CA GLU A 84 -16.43 -8.74 12.21
C GLU A 84 -16.01 -9.06 13.66
N ALA A 85 -14.72 -9.31 13.90
CA ALA A 85 -14.15 -9.44 15.24
C ALA A 85 -14.02 -8.09 15.99
N GLY A 86 -14.44 -6.98 15.40
CA GLY A 86 -14.38 -5.63 15.99
C GLY A 86 -13.07 -4.89 15.74
N VAL A 87 -12.20 -5.40 14.87
CA VAL A 87 -10.91 -4.80 14.54
C VAL A 87 -11.08 -3.74 13.46
N VAL A 88 -10.48 -2.56 13.65
CA VAL A 88 -10.38 -1.58 12.56
C VAL A 88 -9.20 -1.93 11.66
N VAL A 89 -9.49 -2.26 10.40
CA VAL A 89 -8.50 -2.61 9.39
C VAL A 89 -8.11 -1.39 8.58
N ILE A 90 -6.81 -1.13 8.45
CA ILE A 90 -6.24 -0.13 7.54
C ILE A 90 -5.50 -0.89 6.44
N ASP A 91 -6.06 -0.88 5.23
CA ASP A 91 -5.63 -1.75 4.13
C ASP A 91 -4.81 -1.03 3.06
N ASN A 92 -3.52 -1.37 2.94
CA ASN A 92 -2.61 -0.88 1.90
C ASN A 92 -2.65 -1.75 0.63
N THR A 93 -3.85 -2.15 0.21
CA THR A 93 -4.06 -2.78 -1.09
C THR A 93 -5.07 -2.00 -1.91
N SER A 94 -5.17 -2.29 -3.20
CA SER A 94 -6.16 -1.65 -4.06
C SER A 94 -7.56 -2.24 -3.92
N HIS A 95 -7.76 -3.30 -3.12
CA HIS A 95 -8.98 -4.11 -3.17
C HIS A 95 -10.22 -3.30 -2.76
N PHE A 96 -10.14 -2.54 -1.67
CA PHE A 96 -11.27 -1.80 -1.11
C PHE A 96 -11.33 -0.31 -1.49
N ARG A 97 -10.34 0.20 -2.24
CA ARG A 97 -10.18 1.65 -2.47
C ARG A 97 -11.37 2.30 -3.16
N TYR A 98 -12.08 1.54 -3.99
CA TYR A 98 -13.18 2.04 -4.82
C TYR A 98 -14.56 1.67 -4.29
N ASP A 99 -14.63 0.90 -3.21
CA ASP A 99 -15.89 0.60 -2.54
C ASP A 99 -16.48 1.90 -1.99
N TYR A 100 -17.75 2.16 -2.30
CA TYR A 100 -18.40 3.43 -1.94
C TYR A 100 -18.51 3.63 -0.42
N ASP A 101 -18.69 2.53 0.32
CA ASP A 101 -18.87 2.49 1.77
C ASP A 101 -17.54 2.39 2.55
N ILE A 102 -16.38 2.39 1.87
CA ILE A 102 -15.06 2.41 2.52
C ILE A 102 -14.34 3.73 2.24
N PRO A 103 -13.87 4.45 3.28
CA PRO A 103 -13.12 5.67 3.08
C PRO A 103 -11.73 5.40 2.51
N LEU A 104 -11.32 6.25 1.58
CA LEU A 104 -9.97 6.29 1.02
C LEU A 104 -9.27 7.54 1.53
N VAL A 105 -8.25 7.38 2.38
CA VAL A 105 -7.80 8.47 3.27
C VAL A 105 -6.34 8.85 3.03
N VAL A 106 -6.10 10.16 2.83
CA VAL A 106 -4.81 10.81 3.07
C VAL A 106 -5.00 11.78 4.26
N PRO A 107 -4.35 11.56 5.41
CA PRO A 107 -4.60 12.34 6.62
C PRO A 107 -4.46 13.86 6.46
N GLU A 108 -3.56 14.33 5.59
CA GLU A 108 -3.34 15.75 5.31
C GLU A 108 -4.39 16.35 4.35
N VAL A 109 -5.25 15.54 3.75
CA VAL A 109 -6.16 15.95 2.66
C VAL A 109 -7.62 15.84 3.07
N ASN A 110 -8.04 14.67 3.58
CA ASN A 110 -9.42 14.37 3.93
C ASN A 110 -9.54 13.60 5.26
N PRO A 111 -8.96 14.10 6.37
CA PRO A 111 -8.95 13.40 7.66
C PRO A 111 -10.36 13.09 8.20
N GLU A 112 -11.35 13.90 7.87
CA GLU A 112 -12.75 13.71 8.25
C GLU A 112 -13.33 12.38 7.73
N ALA A 113 -12.87 11.88 6.58
CA ALA A 113 -13.34 10.62 6.01
C ALA A 113 -12.98 9.40 6.87
N ILE A 114 -12.00 9.52 7.79
CA ILE A 114 -11.68 8.47 8.75
C ILE A 114 -12.94 8.03 9.51
N ALA A 115 -13.87 8.94 9.83
CA ALA A 115 -15.10 8.64 10.56
C ALA A 115 -15.98 7.55 9.90
N GLU A 116 -15.88 7.39 8.57
CA GLU A 116 -16.62 6.40 7.79
C GLU A 116 -16.12 4.97 7.98
N PHE A 117 -15.01 4.76 8.71
CA PHE A 117 -14.53 3.42 9.06
C PHE A 117 -15.64 2.56 9.67
N ARG A 118 -16.61 3.18 10.35
CA ARG A 118 -17.74 2.52 11.02
C ARG A 118 -18.66 1.74 10.08
N ASN A 119 -18.61 2.01 8.78
CA ASN A 119 -19.44 1.31 7.80
C ASN A 119 -19.10 -0.19 7.75
N ARG A 120 -17.80 -0.50 7.72
CA ARG A 120 -17.30 -1.88 7.56
C ARG A 120 -16.12 -2.24 8.46
N ASN A 121 -15.74 -1.38 9.41
CA ASN A 121 -14.48 -1.42 10.15
C ASN A 121 -13.23 -1.46 9.25
N ILE A 122 -13.30 -0.91 8.03
CA ILE A 122 -12.19 -0.89 7.07
C ILE A 122 -11.95 0.55 6.61
N ILE A 123 -10.68 0.94 6.54
CA ILE A 123 -10.18 2.16 5.91
C ILE A 123 -9.19 1.73 4.83
N ALA A 124 -9.33 2.25 3.61
CA ALA A 124 -8.40 1.98 2.53
C ALA A 124 -7.25 3.00 2.53
N ASN A 125 -6.02 2.52 2.40
CA ASN A 125 -4.84 3.34 2.20
C ASN A 125 -4.55 3.51 0.70
N PRO A 126 -4.36 4.74 0.19
CA PRO A 126 -4.28 5.01 -1.26
C PRO A 126 -2.99 4.54 -1.93
N ASN A 127 -2.95 4.69 -3.25
CA ASN A 127 -1.79 4.44 -4.10
C ASN A 127 -0.66 5.41 -3.75
N CYS A 128 0.57 4.91 -3.69
CA CYS A 128 1.74 5.69 -3.29
C CYS A 128 1.97 6.95 -4.16
N SER A 129 1.85 6.83 -5.48
CA SER A 129 1.98 7.96 -6.41
C SER A 129 0.87 9.00 -6.20
N THR A 130 -0.34 8.54 -5.86
CA THR A 130 -1.46 9.43 -5.52
C THR A 130 -1.21 10.15 -4.20
N ILE A 131 -0.79 9.45 -3.14
CA ILE A 131 -0.52 10.05 -1.82
C ILE A 131 0.43 11.24 -1.93
N GLN A 132 1.60 11.05 -2.53
CA GLN A 132 2.60 12.13 -2.66
C GLN A 132 2.08 13.31 -3.49
N MET A 133 1.28 13.03 -4.52
CA MET A 133 0.70 14.06 -5.39
C MET A 133 -0.32 14.88 -4.61
N LEU A 134 -1.24 14.25 -3.90
CA LEU A 134 -2.33 14.95 -3.22
C LEU A 134 -1.87 15.74 -2.01
N VAL A 135 -0.88 15.24 -1.25
CA VAL A 135 -0.26 16.02 -0.17
C VAL A 135 0.32 17.33 -0.70
N ALA A 136 0.98 17.30 -1.86
CA ALA A 136 1.53 18.50 -2.49
C ALA A 136 0.44 19.42 -3.07
N LEU A 137 -0.62 18.85 -3.64
CA LEU A 137 -1.65 19.60 -4.36
C LEU A 137 -2.75 20.16 -3.45
N LYS A 138 -3.03 19.57 -2.29
CA LYS A 138 -4.11 20.00 -1.40
C LYS A 138 -4.06 21.49 -1.04
N PRO A 139 -2.93 22.08 -0.63
CA PRO A 139 -2.87 23.52 -0.36
C PRO A 139 -3.19 24.41 -1.57
N ILE A 140 -2.85 23.95 -2.78
CA ILE A 140 -3.14 24.66 -4.04
C ILE A 140 -4.62 24.55 -4.36
N TYR A 141 -5.18 23.34 -4.27
CA TYR A 141 -6.60 23.07 -4.47
C TYR A 141 -7.47 23.93 -3.55
N ASP A 142 -7.12 24.05 -2.27
CA ASP A 142 -7.89 24.86 -1.32
C ASP A 142 -7.81 26.37 -1.61
N ALA A 143 -6.68 26.84 -2.15
CA ALA A 143 -6.46 28.26 -2.41
C ALA A 143 -7.11 28.74 -3.71
N VAL A 144 -7.06 27.94 -4.77
CA VAL A 144 -7.46 28.37 -6.13
C VAL A 144 -8.22 27.32 -6.94
N GLY A 145 -8.48 26.14 -6.38
CA GLY A 145 -9.03 25.00 -7.10
C GLY A 145 -8.02 24.38 -8.09
N ILE A 146 -8.34 23.19 -8.60
CA ILE A 146 -7.58 22.54 -9.67
C ILE A 146 -8.55 21.95 -10.67
N GLU A 147 -8.55 22.46 -11.90
CA GLU A 147 -9.37 21.92 -12.98
C GLU A 147 -8.72 20.69 -13.61
N ARG A 148 -7.40 20.74 -13.86
CA ARG A 148 -6.67 19.68 -14.58
C ARG A 148 -5.26 19.45 -14.08
N ILE A 149 -4.88 18.18 -13.92
CA ILE A 149 -3.54 17.70 -13.57
C ILE A 149 -2.98 16.94 -14.77
N ASN A 150 -1.75 17.27 -15.18
CA ASN A 150 -0.94 16.40 -16.04
C ASN A 150 0.24 15.92 -15.20
N VAL A 151 0.45 14.62 -15.16
CA VAL A 151 1.49 14.01 -14.34
C VAL A 151 2.13 12.89 -15.14
N THR A 152 3.45 12.76 -15.04
CA THR A 152 4.18 11.59 -15.55
C THR A 152 5.11 11.13 -14.46
N THR A 153 5.14 9.83 -14.21
CA THR A 153 5.81 9.29 -13.02
C THR A 153 7.15 8.66 -13.35
N TYR A 154 8.08 8.78 -12.40
CA TYR A 154 9.36 8.08 -12.40
C TYR A 154 9.38 7.12 -11.21
N GLN A 155 8.63 6.03 -11.32
CA GLN A 155 8.42 5.09 -10.22
C GLN A 155 9.61 4.13 -10.07
N SER A 156 10.05 3.90 -8.83
CA SER A 156 11.13 2.99 -8.50
C SER A 156 10.69 1.51 -8.52
N VAL A 157 11.65 0.61 -8.75
CA VAL A 157 11.40 -0.85 -8.79
C VAL A 157 10.90 -1.44 -7.46
N SER A 158 11.08 -0.72 -6.35
CA SER A 158 10.52 -1.11 -5.05
C SER A 158 9.00 -1.16 -5.02
N GLY A 159 8.31 -0.49 -5.95
CA GLY A 159 6.86 -0.62 -6.14
C GLY A 159 6.43 -2.03 -6.55
N ALA A 160 7.31 -2.79 -7.21
CA ALA A 160 7.13 -4.22 -7.51
C ALA A 160 7.62 -5.14 -6.38
N GLY A 161 7.85 -4.58 -5.18
CA GLY A 161 8.34 -5.29 -4.01
C GLY A 161 9.78 -5.79 -4.16
N LYS A 162 10.14 -6.78 -3.35
CA LYS A 162 11.50 -7.34 -3.31
C LYS A 162 11.93 -7.93 -4.65
N ALA A 163 11.01 -8.54 -5.39
CA ALA A 163 11.29 -9.10 -6.71
C ALA A 163 11.81 -8.05 -7.70
N GLY A 164 11.20 -6.85 -7.73
CA GLY A 164 11.65 -5.75 -8.57
C GLY A 164 13.04 -5.23 -8.19
N ILE A 165 13.33 -5.16 -6.88
CA ILE A 165 14.65 -4.75 -6.36
C ILE A 165 15.72 -5.77 -6.77
N ASP A 166 15.46 -7.06 -6.53
CA ASP A 166 16.38 -8.15 -6.87
C ASP A 166 16.62 -8.22 -8.38
N GLU A 167 15.59 -8.01 -9.21
CA GLU A 167 15.71 -7.99 -10.67
C GLU A 167 16.56 -6.83 -11.18
N LEU A 168 16.34 -5.60 -10.70
CA LEU A 168 17.16 -4.46 -11.10
C LEU A 168 18.63 -4.65 -10.72
N ALA A 169 18.89 -5.07 -9.47
CA ALA A 169 20.24 -5.31 -8.98
C ALA A 169 20.93 -6.43 -9.77
N GLY A 170 20.21 -7.54 -10.00
CA GLY A 170 20.71 -8.69 -10.76
C GLY A 170 21.01 -8.37 -12.22
N GLN A 171 20.09 -7.73 -12.94
CA GLN A 171 20.29 -7.31 -14.33
C GLN A 171 21.46 -6.33 -14.45
N THR A 172 21.54 -5.34 -13.56
CA THR A 172 22.63 -4.35 -13.58
C THR A 172 23.99 -5.02 -13.38
N ALA A 173 24.11 -5.91 -12.39
CA ALA A 173 25.34 -6.65 -12.13
C ALA A 173 25.74 -7.55 -13.32
N LYS A 174 24.78 -8.26 -13.94
CA LYS A 174 25.04 -9.11 -15.11
C LYS A 174 25.58 -8.29 -16.28
N LEU A 175 24.91 -7.19 -16.63
CA LEU A 175 25.29 -6.34 -17.77
C LEU A 175 26.67 -5.71 -17.59
N LEU A 176 27.01 -5.26 -16.37
CA LEU A 176 28.34 -4.71 -16.08
C LEU A 176 29.47 -5.75 -16.16
N ASN A 177 29.14 -7.04 -16.18
CA ASN A 177 30.09 -8.14 -16.34
C ASN A 177 29.98 -8.82 -17.73
N GLY A 178 29.28 -8.21 -18.69
CA GLY A 178 29.14 -8.71 -20.06
C GLY A 178 28.16 -9.88 -20.23
N TYR A 179 27.37 -10.19 -19.20
CA TYR A 179 26.31 -11.19 -19.28
C TYR A 179 24.98 -10.54 -19.70
N PRO A 180 24.11 -11.25 -20.46
CA PRO A 180 22.80 -10.74 -20.84
C PRO A 180 21.89 -10.57 -19.61
N ALA A 181 20.95 -9.63 -19.72
CA ALA A 181 19.88 -9.48 -18.73
C ALA A 181 18.81 -10.55 -18.91
N GLU A 182 18.24 -11.00 -17.79
CA GLU A 182 17.07 -11.87 -17.74
C GLU A 182 15.91 -11.12 -17.10
N THR A 183 14.74 -11.16 -17.72
CA THR A 183 13.54 -10.45 -17.28
C THR A 183 12.54 -11.45 -16.73
N ASN A 184 12.24 -11.38 -15.43
CA ASN A 184 11.34 -12.31 -14.75
C ASN A 184 10.13 -11.60 -14.12
N THR A 185 10.29 -10.33 -13.75
CA THR A 185 9.31 -9.55 -12.98
C THR A 185 8.65 -8.49 -13.84
N PHE A 186 9.46 -7.72 -14.58
CA PHE A 186 8.96 -6.64 -15.44
C PHE A 186 8.57 -7.15 -16.83
N SER A 187 7.83 -6.35 -17.59
CA SER A 187 7.46 -6.70 -18.98
C SER A 187 8.65 -6.58 -19.96
N GLN A 188 9.68 -5.83 -19.58
CA GLN A 188 10.93 -5.65 -20.33
C GLN A 188 12.13 -5.52 -19.37
N GLN A 189 13.35 -5.54 -19.89
CA GLN A 189 14.56 -5.25 -19.11
C GLN A 189 14.43 -3.88 -18.42
N ILE A 190 14.70 -3.81 -17.13
CA ILE A 190 14.63 -2.57 -16.35
C ILE A 190 16.01 -1.93 -16.14
N ALA A 191 17.08 -2.73 -16.08
CA ALA A 191 18.44 -2.18 -15.95
C ALA A 191 18.78 -1.30 -17.16
N PHE A 192 19.19 -0.06 -16.87
CA PHE A 192 19.50 0.98 -17.85
C PHE A 192 18.35 1.29 -18.84
N ASN A 193 17.09 1.16 -18.39
CA ASN A 193 15.93 1.35 -19.24
C ASN A 193 14.79 2.10 -18.52
N CYS A 194 13.78 2.53 -19.28
CA CYS A 194 12.50 3.05 -18.77
C CYS A 194 11.35 2.29 -19.42
N ILE A 195 10.38 1.84 -18.63
CA ILE A 195 9.22 1.07 -19.10
C ILE A 195 7.96 1.92 -18.89
N PRO A 196 7.30 2.41 -19.96
CA PRO A 196 6.12 3.27 -19.86
C PRO A 196 4.84 2.45 -19.66
N GLN A 197 4.87 1.48 -18.74
CA GLN A 197 3.74 0.61 -18.41
C GLN A 197 3.92 0.05 -17.00
N ILE A 198 2.98 0.35 -16.11
CA ILE A 198 2.92 -0.19 -14.75
C ILE A 198 1.51 -0.72 -14.52
N ASP A 199 1.39 -1.97 -14.07
CA ASP A 199 0.10 -2.68 -13.95
C ASP A 199 -0.56 -2.92 -15.34
N GLN A 200 -1.66 -3.68 -15.37
CA GLN A 200 -2.32 -4.09 -16.62
C GLN A 200 -2.90 -2.91 -17.42
N PHE A 201 -2.96 -3.04 -18.74
CA PHE A 201 -3.73 -2.13 -19.59
C PHE A 201 -5.24 -2.26 -19.34
N MET A 202 -5.94 -1.13 -19.48
CA MET A 202 -7.38 -0.99 -19.44
C MET A 202 -7.90 -0.76 -20.87
N ASP A 203 -9.21 -0.95 -21.09
CA ASP A 203 -9.82 -0.83 -22.43
C ASP A 203 -9.71 0.57 -23.05
N ASN A 204 -9.53 1.60 -22.22
CA ASN A 204 -9.34 2.99 -22.65
C ASN A 204 -7.90 3.33 -23.08
N GLY A 205 -6.98 2.35 -23.03
CA GLY A 205 -5.58 2.52 -23.40
C GLY A 205 -4.65 2.96 -22.27
N TYR A 206 -5.18 3.41 -21.14
CA TYR A 206 -4.40 3.68 -19.93
C TYR A 206 -4.08 2.38 -19.19
N THR A 207 -3.07 2.41 -18.33
CA THR A 207 -2.80 1.33 -17.37
C THR A 207 -3.66 1.47 -16.12
N LYS A 208 -3.76 0.39 -15.34
CA LYS A 208 -4.45 0.42 -14.05
C LYS A 208 -3.73 1.32 -13.04
N GLU A 209 -2.40 1.46 -13.12
CA GLU A 209 -1.65 2.40 -12.28
C GLU A 209 -2.01 3.85 -12.60
N GLU A 210 -2.09 4.20 -13.89
CA GLU A 210 -2.60 5.50 -14.36
C GLU A 210 -4.03 5.75 -13.86
N MET A 211 -4.94 4.79 -14.04
CA MET A 211 -6.33 4.97 -13.60
C MET A 211 -6.49 5.06 -12.08
N LYS A 212 -5.60 4.46 -11.27
CA LYS A 212 -5.55 4.72 -9.81
C LYS A 212 -5.35 6.20 -9.54
N MET A 213 -4.40 6.85 -10.21
CA MET A 213 -4.14 8.27 -10.02
C MET A 213 -5.34 9.14 -10.38
N VAL A 214 -6.18 8.72 -11.33
CA VAL A 214 -7.43 9.40 -11.68
C VAL A 214 -8.50 9.19 -10.60
N TRP A 215 -8.91 7.94 -10.39
CA TRP A 215 -10.06 7.60 -9.54
C TRP A 215 -9.82 7.90 -8.07
N GLU A 216 -8.61 7.62 -7.57
CA GLU A 216 -8.26 7.87 -6.18
C GLU A 216 -8.19 9.37 -5.89
N THR A 217 -7.66 10.18 -6.82
CA THR A 217 -7.67 11.66 -6.71
C THR A 217 -9.09 12.20 -6.58
N GLN A 218 -9.99 11.78 -7.46
CA GLN A 218 -11.38 12.24 -7.44
C GLN A 218 -12.10 11.82 -6.16
N LYS A 219 -11.86 10.60 -5.66
CA LYS A 219 -12.45 10.12 -4.40
C LYS A 219 -11.88 10.85 -3.19
N ILE A 220 -10.57 11.06 -3.11
CA ILE A 220 -9.91 11.68 -1.95
C ILE A 220 -10.23 13.17 -1.85
N PHE A 221 -10.25 13.91 -2.97
CA PHE A 221 -10.72 15.30 -2.97
C PHE A 221 -12.24 15.42 -2.89
N ASN A 222 -12.97 14.31 -3.04
CA ASN A 222 -14.43 14.27 -3.16
C ASN A 222 -14.93 15.23 -4.26
N ASP A 223 -14.24 15.25 -5.39
CA ASP A 223 -14.53 16.11 -6.53
C ASP A 223 -14.36 15.33 -7.85
N PRO A 224 -15.47 14.93 -8.50
CA PRO A 224 -15.42 14.22 -9.78
C PRO A 224 -15.08 15.13 -10.97
N SER A 225 -15.03 16.45 -10.79
CA SER A 225 -14.74 17.42 -11.85
C SER A 225 -13.25 17.61 -12.10
N ILE A 226 -12.37 17.19 -11.18
CA ILE A 226 -10.93 17.25 -11.35
C ILE A 226 -10.51 16.28 -12.46
N MET A 227 -9.94 16.83 -13.53
CA MET A 227 -9.41 16.06 -14.64
C MET A 227 -7.97 15.66 -14.37
N VAL A 228 -7.65 14.38 -14.48
CA VAL A 228 -6.28 13.87 -14.29
C VAL A 228 -5.84 13.14 -15.55
N ASN A 229 -4.67 13.52 -16.06
CA ASN A 229 -4.01 12.92 -17.21
C ASN A 229 -2.61 12.40 -16.79
N PRO A 230 -2.54 11.16 -16.30
CA PRO A 230 -1.31 10.50 -15.86
C PRO A 230 -0.50 9.88 -17.01
#